data_AF-A0AA91DJG9-F1
#
_entry.id   AF-A0AA91DJG9-F1
#
_cell.length_a   1.000
_cell.length_b   1.000
_cell.length_c   1.000
_cell.angle_alpha   90.00
_cell.angle_beta   90.00
_cell.angle_gamma   90.00
#
_symmetry.space_group_name_H-M   'P 1'
#
loop_
_entity.id
_entity.type
_entity.pdbx_description
1 polymer ?
#
loop_
_entity_poly.entity_id
_entity_poly.type
_entity_poly.pdbx_seq_one_letter_code
_entity_poly.pdbx_strand_id
1 'polypeptide(L)'
;MNKPARMLMLAGVVALLIGAFLAFAGGPPEAAFATAMTATDANAAARAISAANNSEIGGNALAMFLMGFGVVLLLVGFAKARKGQDRLS
;
A
#
# COMPACT_ATOMS: atom_id res chain seq x y z
N MET A 1 12.68 -21.76 14.17
CA MET A 1 12.13 -20.38 14.17
C MET A 1 11.20 -20.19 15.37
N ASN A 2 11.40 -19.14 16.16
CA ASN A 2 10.56 -18.91 17.35
C ASN A 2 9.16 -18.36 16.96
N LYS A 3 8.14 -18.63 17.79
CA LYS A 3 6.74 -18.21 17.57
C LYS A 3 6.60 -16.70 17.24
N PRO A 4 7.22 -15.76 17.98
CA PRO A 4 7.04 -14.33 17.70
C PRO A 4 7.65 -13.89 16.36
N ALA A 5 8.81 -14.43 15.95
CA ALA A 5 9.38 -14.14 14.64
C ALA A 5 8.45 -14.60 13.52
N ARG A 6 7.89 -15.81 13.64
CA ARG A 6 6.93 -16.34 12.66
C ARG A 6 5.68 -15.46 12.54
N MET A 7 5.16 -14.96 13.66
CA MET A 7 4.00 -14.06 13.65
C MET A 7 4.31 -12.73 12.96
N LEU A 8 5.47 -12.13 13.22
CA LEU A 8 5.88 -10.89 12.55
C LEU A 8 6.03 -11.07 11.04
N MET A 9 6.65 -12.17 10.61
CA MET A 9 6.79 -12.47 9.18
C MET A 9 5.43 -12.70 8.51
N LEU A 10 4.52 -13.47 9.14
CA LEU A 10 3.17 -13.68 8.61
C LEU A 10 2.37 -12.37 8.51
N ALA A 11 2.41 -11.55 9.55
CA ALA A 11 1.75 -10.24 9.55
C ALA A 11 2.32 -9.34 8.44
N GLY A 12 3.65 -9.36 8.24
CA GLY A 12 4.31 -8.63 7.16
C GLY A 12 3.88 -9.08 5.77
N VAL A 13 3.80 -10.39 5.53
CA VAL A 13 3.30 -10.95 4.26
C VAL A 13 1.85 -10.55 4.02
N VAL A 14 0.98 -10.66 5.04
CA VAL A 14 -0.43 -10.27 4.90
C VAL A 14 -0.55 -8.78 4.58
N ALA A 15 0.18 -7.91 5.27
CA ALA A 15 0.18 -6.47 5.00
C ALA A 15 0.67 -6.15 3.58
N LEU A 16 1.72 -6.82 3.11
CA LEU A 16 2.22 -6.69 1.73
C LEU A 16 1.19 -7.10 0.70
N LEU A 17 0.52 -8.24 0.89
CA LEU A 17 -0.49 -8.73 -0.04
C LEU A 17 -1.68 -7.77 -0.13
N ILE A 18 -2.14 -7.25 1.01
CA ILE A 18 -3.23 -6.27 1.05
C ILE A 18 -2.78 -4.95 0.40
N GLY A 19 -1.60 -4.44 0.75
CA GLY A 19 -1.06 -3.20 0.17
C GLY A 19 -0.85 -3.30 -1.34
N ALA A 20 -0.30 -4.42 -1.83
CA ALA A 20 -0.15 -4.70 -3.25
C ALA A 20 -1.52 -4.78 -3.94
N PHE A 21 -2.49 -5.49 -3.36
CA PHE A 21 -3.84 -5.53 -3.90
C PHE A 21 -4.44 -4.12 -4.03
N LEU A 22 -4.35 -3.28 -3.00
CA LEU A 22 -4.81 -1.90 -3.05
C LEU A 22 -4.09 -1.05 -4.11
N ALA A 23 -2.76 -1.22 -4.25
CA ALA A 23 -1.95 -0.47 -5.20
C ALA A 23 -2.24 -0.84 -6.66
N PHE A 24 -2.55 -2.11 -6.93
CA PHE A 24 -2.64 -2.64 -8.30
C PHE A 24 -4.06 -3.01 -8.75
N ALA A 25 -5.06 -3.03 -7.84
CA ALA A 25 -6.47 -3.29 -8.20
C ALA A 25 -7.23 -2.05 -8.68
N GLY A 26 -6.69 -0.84 -8.50
CA GLY A 26 -7.25 0.39 -9.06
C GLY A 26 -6.98 0.46 -10.56
N GLY A 27 -8.02 0.34 -11.38
CA GLY A 27 -7.93 0.57 -12.83
C GLY A 27 -7.58 2.02 -13.17
N PRO A 28 -7.21 2.31 -14.44
CA PRO A 28 -6.84 3.66 -14.86
C PRO A 28 -7.98 4.66 -14.57
N PRO A 29 -7.65 5.93 -14.26
CA PRO A 29 -8.64 6.95 -13.93
C PRO A 29 -9.39 7.48 -15.17
N GLU A 30 -9.87 6.58 -16.03
CA GLU A 30 -10.58 6.90 -17.29
C GLU A 30 -11.80 7.81 -17.04
N ALA A 31 -12.49 7.63 -15.92
CA ALA A 31 -13.63 8.47 -15.54
C ALA A 31 -13.24 9.94 -15.26
N ALA A 32 -12.06 10.17 -14.68
CA ALA A 32 -11.58 11.53 -14.38
C ALA A 32 -11.14 12.26 -15.65
N PHE A 33 -10.47 11.53 -16.56
CA PHE A 33 -10.09 12.06 -17.87
C PHE A 33 -11.29 12.37 -18.77
N ALA A 34 -12.31 11.50 -18.78
CA ALA A 34 -13.54 11.75 -19.51
C ALA A 34 -14.25 13.02 -19.02
N THR A 35 -14.33 13.21 -17.70
CA THR A 35 -14.96 14.40 -17.09
C THR A 35 -14.20 15.69 -17.44
N ALA A 36 -12.86 15.64 -17.45
CA ALA A 36 -12.02 16.78 -17.84
C ALA A 36 -12.20 17.17 -19.31
N MET A 37 -12.35 16.20 -20.23
CA MET A 37 -12.57 16.47 -21.66
C MET A 37 -13.94 17.09 -21.95
N THR A 38 -14.94 16.84 -21.11
CA THR A 38 -16.31 17.39 -21.29
C THR A 38 -16.56 18.71 -20.56
N ALA A 39 -15.61 19.18 -19.75
CA ALA A 39 -15.78 20.40 -18.97
C ALA A 39 -15.60 21.66 -19.85
N THR A 40 -16.63 22.50 -19.93
CA THR A 40 -16.63 23.77 -20.68
C THR A 40 -16.07 24.96 -19.90
N ASP A 41 -15.70 24.76 -18.62
CA ASP A 41 -15.12 25.77 -17.73
C ASP A 41 -13.87 25.17 -17.04
N ALA A 42 -12.77 25.92 -17.03
CA ALA A 42 -11.52 25.56 -16.39
C ALA A 42 -11.67 25.31 -14.88
N ASN A 43 -12.55 26.06 -14.19
CA ASN A 43 -12.81 25.87 -12.77
C ASN A 43 -13.57 24.56 -12.49
N ALA A 44 -14.50 24.19 -13.37
CA ALA A 44 -15.22 22.92 -13.29
C ALA A 44 -14.28 21.73 -13.54
N ALA A 45 -13.40 21.85 -14.55
CA ALA A 45 -12.35 20.86 -14.82
C ALA A 45 -11.40 20.69 -13.62
N ALA A 46 -10.92 21.79 -13.04
CA ALA A 46 -10.01 21.77 -11.90
C ALA A 46 -10.60 21.07 -10.67
N ARG A 47 -11.89 21.26 -10.39
CA ARG A 47 -12.60 20.58 -9.28
C ARG A 47 -12.78 19.08 -9.54
N ALA A 48 -13.11 18.69 -10.77
CA ALA A 48 -13.24 17.28 -11.12
C ALA A 48 -11.90 16.54 -11.00
N ILE A 49 -10.81 17.16 -11.49
CA ILE A 49 -9.45 16.61 -11.39
C ILE A 49 -8.99 16.57 -9.92
N SER A 50 -9.23 17.62 -9.13
CA SER A 50 -8.81 17.62 -7.73
C SER A 50 -9.56 16.60 -6.89
N ALA A 51 -10.86 16.41 -7.13
CA ALA A 51 -11.65 15.37 -6.47
C ALA A 51 -11.13 13.97 -6.82
N ALA A 52 -10.86 13.72 -8.10
CA ALA A 52 -10.28 12.45 -8.56
C ALA A 52 -8.90 12.18 -7.94
N ASN A 53 -8.01 13.18 -7.94
CA ASN A 53 -6.69 13.06 -7.32
C ASN A 53 -6.78 12.80 -5.81
N ASN A 54 -7.73 13.43 -5.10
CA ASN A 54 -7.85 13.26 -3.66
C ASN A 54 -8.28 11.82 -3.29
N SER A 55 -9.14 11.22 -4.12
CA SER A 55 -9.53 9.80 -3.99
C SER A 55 -8.38 8.84 -4.32
N GLU A 56 -7.57 9.13 -5.35
CA GLU A 56 -6.36 8.37 -5.67
C GLU A 56 -5.31 8.46 -4.56
N ILE A 57 -5.07 9.67 -4.02
CA ILE A 57 -4.07 9.89 -2.96
C ILE A 57 -4.44 9.08 -1.70
N GLY A 58 -5.71 9.06 -1.29
CA GLY A 58 -6.14 8.31 -0.11
C GLY A 58 -5.91 6.80 -0.22
N GLY A 59 -6.32 6.20 -1.36
CA GLY A 59 -6.11 4.77 -1.62
C GLY A 59 -4.64 4.41 -1.79
N ASN A 60 -3.90 5.23 -2.52
CA ASN A 60 -2.47 5.02 -2.78
C ASN A 60 -1.62 5.20 -1.50
N ALA A 61 -1.94 6.18 -0.65
CA ALA A 61 -1.24 6.39 0.62
C ALA A 61 -1.41 5.20 1.57
N LEU A 62 -2.61 4.64 1.68
CA LEU A 62 -2.84 3.43 2.47
C LEU A 62 -2.08 2.22 1.91
N ALA A 63 -2.08 2.06 0.58
CA ALA A 63 -1.35 0.99 -0.09
C ALA A 63 0.16 1.09 0.16
N MET A 64 0.75 2.28 -0.03
CA MET A 64 2.17 2.55 0.24
C MET A 64 2.53 2.32 1.71
N PHE A 65 1.67 2.76 2.64
CA PHE A 65 1.86 2.51 4.07
C PHE A 65 1.89 1.01 4.37
N LEU A 66 0.89 0.25 3.92
CA LEU A 66 0.80 -1.20 4.15
C LEU A 66 1.98 -1.94 3.53
N MET A 67 2.42 -1.54 2.34
CA MET A 67 3.59 -2.11 1.71
C MET A 67 4.87 -1.84 2.53
N GLY A 68 5.13 -0.57 2.88
CA GLY A 68 6.30 -0.19 3.67
C GLY A 68 6.32 -0.85 5.05
N PHE A 69 5.18 -0.82 5.75
CA PHE A 69 5.02 -1.47 7.05
C PHE A 69 5.22 -2.99 6.96
N GLY A 70 4.65 -3.63 5.92
CA GLY A 70 4.82 -5.06 5.67
C GLY A 70 6.28 -5.47 5.46
N VAL A 71 7.06 -4.68 4.70
CA VAL A 71 8.51 -4.87 4.55
C VAL A 71 9.22 -4.80 5.91
N VAL A 72 8.92 -3.79 6.73
CA VAL A 72 9.55 -3.64 8.06
C VAL A 72 9.26 -4.86 8.94
N LEU A 73 8.01 -5.32 8.99
CA LEU A 73 7.64 -6.50 9.76
C LEU A 73 8.38 -7.77 9.31
N LEU A 74 8.54 -7.95 7.99
CA LEU A 74 9.32 -9.06 7.43
C LEU A 74 10.79 -8.99 7.86
N LEU A 75 11.43 -7.83 7.73
CA LEU A 75 12.84 -7.64 8.11
C LEU A 75 13.05 -7.87 9.60
N VAL A 76 12.20 -7.31 10.46
CA VAL A 76 12.29 -7.48 11.92
C VAL A 76 12.03 -8.93 12.32
N GLY A 77 11.03 -9.57 11.71
CA GLY A 77 10.73 -10.99 11.92
C GLY A 77 11.92 -11.88 11.55
N PHE A 78 12.53 -11.63 10.39
CA PHE A 78 13.72 -12.35 9.92
C PHE A 78 14.94 -12.13 10.83
N ALA A 79 15.22 -10.89 11.24
CA ALA A 79 16.30 -10.58 12.17
C ALA A 79 16.12 -11.29 13.53
N LYS A 80 14.89 -11.35 14.05
CA LYS A 80 14.57 -12.12 15.26
C LYS A 80 14.70 -13.62 15.07
N ALA A 81 14.36 -14.14 13.89
CA ALA A 81 14.53 -15.56 13.56
C ALA A 81 16.02 -15.94 13.60
N ARG A 82 16.90 -15.12 13.01
CA ARG A 82 18.36 -15.33 13.03
C ARG A 82 18.94 -15.26 14.45
N LYS A 83 18.65 -14.19 15.20
CA LYS A 83 19.11 -14.08 16.60
C LYS A 83 18.64 -15.22 17.50
N GLY A 84 17.47 -15.79 17.24
CA GLY A 84 16.98 -16.95 17.98
C GLY A 84 17.71 -18.25 17.63
N GLN A 85 18.30 -18.33 16.44
CA GLN A 85 19.05 -19.48 15.95
C GLN A 85 20.48 -19.47 16.51
N ASP A 86 21.13 -18.30 16.54
CA ASP A 86 22.49 -18.11 17.13
C ASP A 86 22.56 -18.40 18.63
N ARG A 87 21.41 -18.37 19.34
CA ARG A 87 21.32 -18.68 20.78
C ARG A 87 21.19 -20.18 21.08
N LEU A 88 20.97 -21.01 20.06
CA LEU A 88 20.74 -22.46 20.18
C LEU A 88 21.88 -23.29 19.57
N SER A 89 22.88 -22.65 18.96
CA SER A 89 24.14 -23.23 18.48
C SER A 89 25.25 -23.04 19.51
#